data_AF-A0A956LLV1-F1
#
_entry.id   AF-A0A956LLV1-F1
#
_cell.length_a   1.000
_cell.length_b   1.000
_cell.length_c   1.000
_cell.angle_alpha   90.00
_cell.angle_beta   90.00
_cell.angle_gamma   90.00
#
_symmetry.space_group_name_H-M   'P 1'
#
loop_
_entity.id
_entity.type
_entity.pdbx_description
1 polymer ?
#
loop_
_entity_poly.entity_id
_entity_poly.type
_entity_poly.pdbx_seq_one_letter_code
_entity_poly.pdbx_strand_id
1 'polypeptide(L)'
;MPAEHTRPVDAAAPWAEGWRTVGVTGTNGKTSTTALLSAALRAADHGVFTVSTLSFAIDGAPVQAPRTWASLLELGARAAAGGCRHAVIEITSQALARGYARRWRYDVGVFTNLAEDHIEAHGGLEDYLAAKAQLFLNLSPGGAAVLNAHDPAALLIERVLPDDLEVIWFGAPSRGPQLRGGARYLGARAIEVSARGTRITLTDTPLAARLGPAPLEIPLVGDVFAENALAAA
;
A
#
# COMPACT_ATOMS: atom_id res chain seq x y z
N MET A 1 -25.32 18.43 -0.71
CA MET A 1 -24.09 18.90 -0.07
C MET A 1 -23.09 17.76 -0.14
N PRO A 2 -22.00 17.83 -0.93
CA PRO A 2 -20.93 16.86 -0.75
C PRO A 2 -20.40 17.03 0.68
N ALA A 3 -20.36 15.94 1.44
CA ALA A 3 -19.86 15.94 2.82
C ALA A 3 -18.48 16.60 2.83
N GLU A 4 -18.31 17.54 3.75
CA GLU A 4 -17.10 18.34 3.94
C GLU A 4 -15.88 17.43 3.99
N HIS A 5 -14.85 17.73 3.19
CA HIS A 5 -13.61 16.96 3.13
C HIS A 5 -12.82 17.19 4.42
N THR A 6 -13.12 16.42 5.47
CA THR A 6 -12.42 16.50 6.75
C THR A 6 -11.16 15.65 6.69
N ARG A 7 -10.03 16.31 6.39
CA ARG A 7 -8.68 15.79 6.67
C ARG A 7 -8.17 16.49 7.93
N PRO A 8 -7.80 15.74 9.00
CA PRO A 8 -7.63 14.29 9.06
C PRO A 8 -8.95 13.52 9.11
N VAL A 9 -8.90 12.27 8.62
CA VAL A 9 -9.96 11.28 8.87
C VAL A 9 -9.82 10.77 10.29
N ASP A 10 -10.92 10.78 11.05
CA ASP A 10 -10.94 10.27 12.42
C ASP A 10 -10.68 8.76 12.48
N ALA A 11 -10.25 8.29 13.64
CA ALA A 11 -10.15 6.86 13.87
C ALA A 11 -11.54 6.21 13.74
N ALA A 12 -11.62 5.07 13.05
CA ALA A 12 -12.88 4.35 12.83
C ALA A 12 -13.54 3.87 14.12
N ALA A 13 -12.74 3.73 15.19
CA ALA A 13 -13.16 3.39 16.55
C ALA A 13 -12.06 3.78 17.56
N PRO A 14 -12.37 3.92 18.86
CA PRO A 14 -11.39 4.31 19.87
C PRO A 14 -10.16 3.37 19.96
N TRP A 15 -10.35 2.07 19.74
CA TRP A 15 -9.24 1.10 19.78
C TRP A 15 -8.25 1.24 18.61
N ALA A 16 -8.65 1.92 17.53
CA ALA A 16 -7.80 2.23 16.38
C ALA A 16 -7.04 3.56 16.56
N GLU A 17 -7.24 4.24 17.69
CA GLU A 17 -6.51 5.45 18.00
C GLU A 17 -5.01 5.12 18.21
N GLY A 18 -4.14 5.98 17.65
CA GLY A 18 -2.70 5.73 17.63
C GLY A 18 -2.21 4.59 16.74
N TRP A 19 -3.09 3.87 16.03
CA TRP A 19 -2.66 2.87 15.05
C TRP A 19 -1.96 3.52 13.87
N ARG A 20 -0.94 2.83 13.35
CA ARG A 20 -0.29 3.14 12.06
C ARG A 20 -0.86 2.25 10.97
N THR A 21 -1.54 2.84 9.99
CA THR A 21 -2.19 2.10 8.91
C THR A 21 -1.54 2.37 7.56
N VAL A 22 -1.18 1.30 6.84
CA VAL A 22 -0.81 1.33 5.43
C VAL A 22 -2.00 0.86 4.57
N GLY A 23 -2.43 1.68 3.63
CA GLY A 23 -3.43 1.34 2.62
C GLY A 23 -2.75 0.99 1.29
N VAL A 24 -3.06 -0.15 0.69
CA VAL A 24 -2.49 -0.58 -0.59
C VAL A 24 -3.57 -0.63 -1.66
N THR A 25 -3.39 0.13 -2.74
CA THR A 25 -4.29 0.12 -3.90
C THR A 25 -3.54 0.04 -5.23
N GLY A 26 -4.29 -0.22 -6.29
CA GLY A 26 -3.80 -0.45 -7.64
C GLY A 26 -4.58 -1.55 -8.37
N THR A 27 -4.25 -1.84 -9.61
CA THR A 27 -4.85 -2.96 -10.36
C THR A 27 -4.23 -4.27 -9.89
N ASN A 28 -2.91 -4.42 -10.02
CA ASN A 28 -2.19 -5.66 -9.70
C ASN A 28 -1.25 -5.51 -8.51
N GLY A 29 -0.95 -6.61 -7.82
CA GLY A 29 0.09 -6.66 -6.78
C GLY A 29 -0.33 -6.17 -5.38
N LYS A 30 -1.60 -5.78 -5.17
CA LYS A 30 -2.10 -5.33 -3.86
C LYS A 30 -1.92 -6.39 -2.77
N THR A 31 -2.38 -7.61 -3.04
CA THR A 31 -2.32 -8.74 -2.09
C THR A 31 -0.88 -9.11 -1.76
N SER A 32 -0.01 -9.21 -2.78
CA SER A 32 1.41 -9.52 -2.59
C SER A 32 2.13 -8.43 -1.79
N THR A 33 1.91 -7.16 -2.12
CA THR A 33 2.49 -6.03 -1.38
C THR A 33 1.99 -5.99 0.07
N THR A 34 0.69 -6.23 0.29
CA THR A 34 0.07 -6.32 1.63
C THR A 34 0.70 -7.45 2.45
N ALA A 35 0.93 -8.61 1.84
CA ALA A 35 1.56 -9.75 2.50
C ALA A 35 3.03 -9.47 2.87
N LEU A 36 3.79 -8.85 1.97
CA LEU A 36 5.19 -8.48 2.20
C LEU A 36 5.32 -7.42 3.31
N LEU A 37 4.48 -6.37 3.28
CA LEU A 37 4.41 -5.35 4.33
C LEU A 37 4.08 -5.96 5.70
N SER A 38 3.07 -6.82 5.75
CA SER A 38 2.68 -7.51 6.99
C SER A 38 3.79 -8.43 7.51
N ALA A 39 4.52 -9.12 6.62
CA ALA A 39 5.66 -9.94 7.01
C ALA A 39 6.84 -9.08 7.53
N ALA A 40 7.17 -7.98 6.86
CA ALA A 40 8.24 -7.09 7.26
C ALA A 40 7.98 -6.43 8.62
N LEU A 41 6.76 -5.93 8.85
CA LEU A 41 6.37 -5.35 10.13
C LEU A 41 6.43 -6.37 11.27
N ARG A 42 5.96 -7.60 11.05
CA ARG A 42 6.05 -8.67 12.06
C ARG A 42 7.50 -9.10 12.32
N ALA A 43 8.34 -9.15 11.30
CA ALA A 43 9.76 -9.39 11.46
C ALA A 43 10.47 -8.29 12.27
N ALA A 44 9.90 -7.07 12.29
CA ALA A 44 10.29 -5.96 13.16
C ALA A 44 9.58 -5.95 14.53
N ASP A 45 9.00 -7.09 14.95
CA ASP A 45 8.31 -7.27 16.24
C ASP A 45 7.09 -6.36 16.45
N HIS A 46 6.41 -6.01 15.36
CA HIS A 46 5.14 -5.29 15.42
C HIS A 46 3.95 -6.23 15.28
N GLY A 47 2.96 -6.09 16.15
CA GLY A 47 1.66 -6.74 15.99
C GLY A 47 0.84 -6.06 14.87
N VAL A 48 0.45 -6.86 13.86
CA VAL A 48 -0.19 -6.36 12.63
C VAL A 48 -1.57 -6.97 12.40
N PHE A 49 -2.55 -6.10 12.16
CA PHE A 49 -3.83 -6.48 11.58
C PHE A 49 -3.78 -6.38 10.05
N THR A 50 -3.98 -7.49 9.35
CA THR A 50 -3.88 -7.53 7.88
C THR A 50 -5.24 -7.77 7.26
N VAL A 51 -5.54 -7.01 6.21
CA VAL A 51 -6.81 -7.06 5.48
C VAL A 51 -6.49 -7.23 4.00
N SER A 52 -6.74 -8.40 3.43
CA SER A 52 -6.54 -8.69 1.99
C SER A 52 -7.86 -9.01 1.30
N THR A 53 -7.89 -9.07 -0.02
CA THR A 53 -9.07 -9.56 -0.76
C THR A 53 -9.42 -11.01 -0.44
N LEU A 54 -8.46 -11.83 0.01
CA LEU A 54 -8.64 -13.25 0.30
C LEU A 54 -9.08 -13.54 1.74
N SER A 55 -8.58 -12.78 2.70
CA SER A 55 -8.82 -13.02 4.13
C SER A 55 -8.42 -11.85 5.01
N PHE A 56 -8.77 -11.96 6.29
CA PHE A 56 -8.15 -11.18 7.36
C PHE A 56 -7.02 -11.99 7.99
N ALA A 57 -6.08 -11.33 8.65
CA ALA A 57 -5.14 -11.98 9.55
C ALA A 57 -4.87 -11.10 10.78
N ILE A 58 -4.75 -11.74 11.94
CA ILE A 58 -4.36 -11.11 13.20
C ILE A 58 -2.99 -11.66 13.54
N ASP A 59 -1.97 -10.81 13.50
CA ASP A 59 -0.57 -11.16 13.76
C ASP A 59 -0.08 -12.37 12.92
N GLY A 60 -0.47 -12.38 11.64
CA GLY A 60 -0.15 -13.46 10.71
C GLY A 60 -1.04 -14.69 10.79
N ALA A 61 -1.87 -14.85 11.82
CA ALA A 61 -2.85 -15.92 11.90
C ALA A 61 -4.09 -15.59 11.04
N PRO A 62 -4.41 -16.37 10.00
CA PRO A 62 -5.54 -16.07 9.11
C PRO A 62 -6.89 -16.26 9.82
N VAL A 63 -7.82 -15.35 9.55
CA VAL A 63 -9.20 -15.38 10.04
C VAL A 63 -10.15 -15.23 8.86
N GLN A 64 -11.05 -16.19 8.70
CA GLN A 64 -12.09 -16.16 7.68
C GLN A 64 -13.30 -15.38 8.23
N ALA A 65 -13.73 -14.37 7.50
CA ALA A 65 -14.91 -13.57 7.82
C ALA A 65 -15.45 -12.87 6.56
N PRO A 66 -16.76 -12.53 6.53
CA PRO A 66 -17.33 -11.72 5.45
C PRO A 66 -16.58 -10.40 5.28
N ARG A 67 -16.46 -9.93 4.03
CA ARG A 67 -15.78 -8.66 3.69
C ARG A 67 -16.70 -7.46 3.91
N THR A 68 -17.08 -7.24 5.16
CA THR A 68 -17.99 -6.16 5.57
C THR A 68 -17.30 -5.17 6.50
N TRP A 69 -17.84 -3.94 6.58
CA TRP A 69 -17.38 -2.94 7.55
C TRP A 69 -17.50 -3.45 9.00
N ALA A 70 -18.60 -4.16 9.32
CA ALA A 70 -18.80 -4.73 10.65
C ALA A 70 -17.70 -5.76 10.99
N SER A 71 -17.38 -6.67 10.06
CA SER A 71 -16.30 -7.65 10.25
C SER A 71 -14.93 -7.00 10.37
N LEU A 72 -14.67 -5.92 9.62
CA LEU A 72 -13.43 -5.14 9.76
C LEU A 72 -13.29 -4.55 11.18
N LEU A 73 -14.36 -3.95 11.72
CA LEU A 73 -14.34 -3.37 13.05
C LEU A 73 -14.21 -4.42 14.15
N GLU A 74 -14.96 -5.53 14.05
CA GLU A 74 -14.92 -6.62 15.03
C GLU A 74 -13.52 -7.26 15.10
N LEU A 75 -12.95 -7.60 13.94
CA LEU A 75 -11.63 -8.23 13.87
C LEU A 75 -10.51 -7.25 14.23
N GLY A 76 -10.66 -5.96 13.88
CA GLY A 76 -9.74 -4.92 14.30
C GLY A 76 -9.72 -4.74 15.82
N ALA A 77 -10.88 -4.76 16.48
CA ALA A 77 -10.98 -4.72 17.94
C ALA A 77 -10.31 -5.95 18.59
N ARG A 78 -10.53 -7.13 18.03
CA ARG A 78 -9.84 -8.37 18.47
C ARG A 78 -8.33 -8.27 18.32
N ALA A 79 -7.84 -7.73 17.20
CA ALA A 79 -6.42 -7.49 16.97
C ALA A 79 -5.84 -6.47 17.97
N ALA A 80 -6.58 -5.38 18.26
CA ALA A 80 -6.18 -4.38 19.24
C ALA A 80 -6.00 -4.97 20.64
N ALA A 81 -6.98 -5.80 21.06
CA ALA A 81 -6.93 -6.54 22.31
C ALA A 81 -5.76 -7.53 22.36
N GLY A 82 -5.40 -8.12 21.22
CA GLY A 82 -4.19 -8.94 21.05
C GLY A 82 -2.88 -8.16 20.92
N GLY A 83 -2.88 -6.83 21.10
CA GLY A 83 -1.67 -6.02 21.08
C GLY A 83 -1.28 -5.43 19.72
N CYS A 84 -2.04 -5.68 18.65
CA CYS A 84 -1.76 -5.06 17.35
C CYS A 84 -1.91 -3.54 17.41
N ARG A 85 -0.96 -2.83 16.80
CA ARG A 85 -0.95 -1.36 16.65
C ARG A 85 -0.69 -0.90 15.22
N HIS A 86 -0.49 -1.85 14.32
CA HIS A 86 -0.29 -1.61 12.91
C HIS A 86 -1.40 -2.29 12.10
N ALA A 87 -1.80 -1.66 11.00
CA ALA A 87 -2.71 -2.27 10.04
C ALA A 87 -2.16 -2.16 8.62
N VAL A 88 -2.29 -3.24 7.85
CA VAL A 88 -1.99 -3.25 6.41
C VAL A 88 -3.25 -3.67 5.67
N ILE A 89 -3.81 -2.75 4.89
CA ILE A 89 -5.13 -2.91 4.30
C ILE A 89 -5.05 -2.79 2.78
N GLU A 90 -5.27 -3.92 2.09
CA GLU A 90 -5.62 -3.93 0.68
C GLU A 90 -6.99 -3.26 0.49
N ILE A 91 -7.01 -2.17 -0.27
CA ILE A 91 -8.22 -1.40 -0.53
C ILE A 91 -8.49 -1.28 -2.03
N THR A 92 -9.62 -1.84 -2.45
CA THR A 92 -10.04 -1.88 -3.86
C THR A 92 -10.61 -0.54 -4.32
N SER A 93 -10.60 -0.28 -5.62
CA SER A 93 -11.24 0.91 -6.21
C SER A 93 -12.72 1.01 -5.85
N GLN A 94 -13.43 -0.12 -5.82
CA GLN A 94 -14.84 -0.19 -5.43
C GLN A 94 -15.05 0.24 -3.97
N ALA A 95 -14.18 -0.18 -3.05
CA ALA A 95 -14.24 0.27 -1.65
C ALA A 95 -13.96 1.78 -1.54
N LEU A 96 -12.97 2.28 -2.29
CA LEU A 96 -12.64 3.71 -2.32
C LEU A 96 -13.78 4.55 -2.91
N ALA A 97 -14.41 4.10 -4.00
CA ALA A 97 -15.59 4.75 -4.58
C ALA A 97 -16.77 4.81 -3.60
N ARG A 98 -16.90 3.81 -2.72
CA ARG A 98 -17.88 3.78 -1.61
C ARG A 98 -17.49 4.68 -0.43
N GLY A 99 -16.36 5.38 -0.50
CA GLY A 99 -15.90 6.33 0.51
C GLY A 99 -15.14 5.71 1.68
N TYR A 100 -14.60 4.50 1.55
CA TYR A 100 -13.87 3.85 2.66
C TYR A 100 -12.63 4.62 3.10
N ALA A 101 -11.99 5.36 2.19
CA ALA A 101 -10.87 6.26 2.54
C ALA A 101 -11.25 7.36 3.54
N ARG A 102 -12.55 7.71 3.65
CA ARG A 102 -13.07 8.69 4.62
C ARG A 102 -13.59 8.05 5.91
N ARG A 103 -13.54 6.72 6.01
CA ARG A 103 -14.07 5.96 7.16
C ARG A 103 -12.97 5.31 7.99
N TRP A 104 -11.80 5.11 7.40
CA TRP A 104 -10.63 4.55 8.06
C TRP A 104 -9.44 5.48 7.84
N ARG A 105 -8.71 5.78 8.91
CA ARG A 105 -7.52 6.63 8.86
C ARG A 105 -6.33 5.85 8.29
N TYR A 106 -5.68 6.42 7.28
CA TYR A 106 -4.46 5.87 6.66
C TYR A 106 -3.29 6.83 6.88
N ASP A 107 -2.15 6.32 7.31
CA ASP A 107 -0.90 7.10 7.48
C ASP A 107 -0.04 7.02 6.21
N VAL A 108 -0.05 5.86 5.55
CA VAL A 108 0.70 5.60 4.33
C VAL A 108 -0.22 5.04 3.27
N GLY A 109 -0.15 5.58 2.06
CA GLY A 109 -0.84 5.05 0.88
C GLY A 109 0.17 4.49 -0.11
N VAL A 110 -0.06 3.28 -0.59
CA VAL A 110 0.77 2.63 -1.61
C VAL A 110 -0.03 2.48 -2.89
N PHE A 111 0.48 3.02 -4.00
CA PHE A 111 -0.08 2.83 -5.33
C PHE A 111 0.80 1.88 -6.13
N THR A 112 0.30 0.69 -6.45
CA THR A 112 1.08 -0.31 -7.20
C THR A 112 1.13 -0.01 -8.69
N ASN A 113 -0.01 0.02 -9.38
CA ASN A 113 -0.12 0.31 -10.81
C ASN A 113 -1.58 0.54 -11.22
N LEU A 114 -1.79 1.04 -12.43
CA LEU A 114 -3.05 1.03 -13.14
C LEU A 114 -2.91 0.24 -14.45
N ALA A 115 -3.75 -0.78 -14.62
CA ALA A 115 -3.92 -1.49 -15.87
C ALA A 115 -5.40 -1.54 -16.22
N GLU A 116 -5.72 -1.76 -17.51
CA GLU A 116 -7.09 -1.94 -17.99
C GLU A 116 -7.69 -3.22 -17.41
N ASP A 117 -8.40 -3.05 -16.29
CA ASP A 117 -9.13 -4.10 -15.59
C ASP A 117 -10.31 -3.42 -14.89
N HIS A 118 -11.52 -4.00 -15.01
CA HIS A 118 -12.76 -3.46 -14.43
C HIS A 118 -13.13 -2.02 -14.84
N ILE A 119 -12.73 -1.55 -16.03
CA ILE A 119 -13.02 -0.18 -16.51
C ILE A 119 -14.52 0.06 -16.65
N GLU A 120 -15.28 -0.93 -17.13
CA GLU A 120 -16.72 -0.81 -17.39
C GLU A 120 -17.52 -0.56 -16.10
N ALA A 121 -17.04 -1.11 -14.98
CA ALA A 121 -17.68 -0.94 -13.68
C ALA A 121 -17.51 0.47 -13.09
N HIS A 122 -16.57 1.26 -13.62
CA HIS A 122 -16.24 2.59 -13.13
C HIS A 122 -16.70 3.72 -14.05
N GLY A 123 -17.17 3.44 -15.27
CA GLY A 123 -17.59 4.48 -16.23
C GLY A 123 -16.44 5.05 -17.06
N GLY A 124 -15.21 4.57 -16.86
CA GLY A 124 -14.03 4.99 -17.60
C GLY A 124 -12.73 4.85 -16.80
N LEU A 125 -11.60 4.97 -17.48
CA LEU A 125 -10.28 4.93 -16.86
C LEU A 125 -10.07 6.10 -15.88
N GLU A 126 -10.62 7.27 -16.21
CA GLU A 126 -10.55 8.47 -15.39
C GLU A 126 -11.24 8.28 -14.03
N ASP A 127 -12.48 7.78 -14.03
CA ASP A 127 -13.22 7.49 -12.80
C ASP A 127 -12.58 6.35 -11.99
N TYR A 128 -12.00 5.36 -12.68
CA TYR A 128 -11.26 4.28 -12.02
C TYR A 128 -10.01 4.81 -11.29
N LEU A 129 -9.25 5.70 -11.93
CA LEU A 129 -8.11 6.37 -11.32
C LEU A 129 -8.55 7.32 -10.20
N ALA A 130 -9.59 8.11 -10.43
CA ALA A 130 -10.14 9.04 -9.43
C ALA A 130 -10.58 8.30 -8.16
N ALA A 131 -11.19 7.11 -8.31
CA ALA A 131 -11.52 6.25 -7.19
C ALA A 131 -10.26 5.85 -6.40
N LYS A 132 -9.18 5.43 -7.07
CA LYS A 132 -7.91 5.09 -6.39
C LYS A 132 -7.24 6.29 -5.72
N ALA A 133 -7.30 7.46 -6.36
CA ALA A 133 -6.75 8.72 -5.83
C ALA A 133 -7.41 9.14 -4.50
N GLN A 134 -8.65 8.70 -4.22
CA GLN A 134 -9.32 8.97 -2.94
C GLN A 134 -8.52 8.46 -1.73
N LEU A 135 -7.75 7.38 -1.85
CA LEU A 135 -6.88 6.94 -0.74
C LEU A 135 -5.89 8.05 -0.37
N PHE A 136 -5.22 8.61 -1.37
CA PHE A 136 -4.13 9.57 -1.22
C PHE A 136 -4.61 10.94 -0.75
N LEU A 137 -5.76 11.38 -1.28
CA LEU A 137 -6.42 12.63 -0.86
C LEU A 137 -6.84 12.63 0.61
N ASN A 138 -7.04 11.45 1.21
CA ASN A 138 -7.50 11.31 2.59
C ASN A 138 -6.41 10.71 3.52
N LEU A 139 -5.15 10.66 3.07
CA LEU A 139 -4.04 10.29 3.96
C LEU A 139 -3.92 11.28 5.12
N SER A 140 -3.43 10.82 6.26
CA SER A 140 -3.24 11.65 7.44
C SER A 140 -2.26 12.80 7.17
N PRO A 141 -2.40 13.96 7.83
CA PRO A 141 -1.40 15.02 7.81
C PRO A 141 0.01 14.52 8.15
N GLY A 142 1.01 14.94 7.36
CA GLY A 142 2.38 14.44 7.48
C GLY A 142 2.59 12.96 7.16
N GLY A 143 1.59 12.29 6.57
CA GLY A 143 1.69 10.91 6.08
C GLY A 143 2.53 10.80 4.80
N ALA A 144 2.58 9.59 4.22
CA ALA A 144 3.38 9.32 3.03
C ALA A 144 2.57 8.68 1.89
N ALA A 145 2.79 9.15 0.67
CA ALA A 145 2.36 8.55 -0.58
C ALA A 145 3.54 7.79 -1.21
N VAL A 146 3.44 6.47 -1.26
CA VAL A 146 4.40 5.56 -1.89
C VAL A 146 3.88 5.22 -3.28
N LEU A 147 4.53 5.73 -4.32
CA LEU A 147 4.03 5.71 -5.70
C LEU A 147 4.98 4.97 -6.63
N ASN A 148 4.44 4.22 -7.58
CA ASN A 148 5.24 3.52 -8.58
C ASN A 148 5.78 4.49 -9.62
N ALA A 149 7.10 4.64 -9.68
CA ALA A 149 7.79 5.55 -10.59
C ALA A 149 7.77 5.10 -12.06
N HIS A 150 7.28 3.91 -12.36
CA HIS A 150 7.24 3.34 -13.71
C HIS A 150 5.81 3.28 -14.26
N ASP A 151 4.82 3.77 -13.51
CA ASP A 151 3.42 3.81 -13.93
C ASP A 151 2.97 5.27 -14.18
N PRO A 152 2.54 5.63 -15.41
CA PRO A 152 2.10 6.99 -15.73
C PRO A 152 0.92 7.49 -14.88
N ALA A 153 0.04 6.59 -14.41
CA ALA A 153 -1.09 6.98 -13.57
C ALA A 153 -0.65 7.48 -12.19
N ALA A 154 0.52 7.04 -11.71
CA ALA A 154 1.11 7.55 -10.48
C ALA A 154 1.46 9.05 -10.58
N LEU A 155 1.84 9.53 -11.77
CA LEU A 155 2.11 10.95 -12.01
C LEU A 155 0.84 11.80 -11.91
N LEU A 156 -0.32 11.23 -12.25
CA LEU A 156 -1.61 11.90 -12.11
C LEU A 156 -2.04 11.96 -10.64
N ILE A 157 -1.78 10.90 -9.86
CA ILE A 157 -2.01 10.88 -8.42
C ILE A 157 -1.10 11.91 -7.73
N GLU A 158 0.18 11.97 -8.09
CA GLU A 158 1.15 12.96 -7.56
C GLU A 158 0.61 14.39 -7.64
N ARG A 159 -0.02 14.76 -8.76
CA ARG A 159 -0.52 16.12 -9.01
C ARG A 159 -1.68 16.57 -8.12
N VAL A 160 -2.34 15.63 -7.44
CA VAL A 160 -3.49 15.93 -6.59
C VAL A 160 -3.20 15.66 -5.11
N LEU A 161 -1.96 15.31 -4.75
CA LEU A 161 -1.60 15.08 -3.35
C LEU A 161 -1.69 16.38 -2.54
N PRO A 162 -2.15 16.29 -1.27
CA PRO A 162 -1.94 17.38 -0.31
C PRO A 162 -0.44 17.70 -0.12
N ASP A 163 -0.13 19.00 0.02
CA ASP A 163 1.25 19.52 0.03
C ASP A 163 2.11 19.07 1.23
N ASP A 164 1.47 18.65 2.31
CA ASP A 164 2.13 18.21 3.55
C ASP A 164 2.40 16.69 3.58
N LEU A 165 2.15 15.98 2.47
CA LEU A 165 2.52 14.57 2.35
C LEU A 165 3.97 14.40 1.89
N GLU A 166 4.63 13.42 2.48
CA GLU A 166 5.87 12.89 1.92
C GLU A 166 5.58 12.05 0.67
N VAL A 167 6.32 12.27 -0.42
CA VAL A 167 6.26 11.44 -1.63
C VAL A 167 7.49 10.56 -1.70
N ILE A 168 7.26 9.25 -1.78
CA ILE A 168 8.29 8.22 -1.94
C ILE A 168 8.02 7.49 -3.23
N TRP A 169 9.07 7.30 -4.02
CA TRP A 169 9.00 6.60 -5.29
C TRP A 169 9.61 5.21 -5.16
N PHE A 170 8.96 4.20 -5.73
CA PHE A 170 9.56 2.87 -5.89
C PHE A 170 9.45 2.41 -7.34
N GLY A 171 10.20 1.38 -7.73
CA GLY A 171 9.87 0.68 -8.96
C GLY A 171 10.92 -0.27 -9.49
N ALA A 172 10.48 -1.16 -10.38
CA ALA A 172 11.31 -2.14 -11.05
C ALA A 172 11.27 -1.91 -12.58
N PRO A 173 12.40 -2.14 -13.29
CA PRO A 173 12.45 -2.00 -14.75
C PRO A 173 11.42 -2.84 -15.51
N SER A 174 10.93 -3.95 -14.93
CA SER A 174 9.91 -4.82 -15.51
C SER A 174 8.55 -4.15 -15.74
N ARG A 175 8.29 -3.00 -15.09
CA ARG A 175 7.04 -2.25 -15.27
C ARG A 175 7.07 -1.28 -16.45
N GLY A 176 8.26 -0.86 -16.90
CA GLY A 176 8.42 0.14 -17.94
C GLY A 176 9.57 1.11 -17.67
N PRO A 177 9.71 2.20 -18.45
CA PRO A 177 10.73 3.22 -18.21
C PRO A 177 10.48 3.94 -16.89
N GLN A 178 11.56 4.32 -16.21
CA GLN A 178 11.49 5.12 -15.00
C GLN A 178 11.06 6.57 -15.33
N LEU A 179 9.95 7.02 -14.73
CA LEU A 179 9.35 8.34 -14.95
C LEU A 179 9.68 9.34 -13.81
N ARG A 180 10.08 8.82 -12.64
CA ARG A 180 10.44 9.58 -11.44
C ARG A 180 11.62 8.95 -10.71
N GLY A 181 12.37 9.76 -9.97
CA GLY A 181 13.57 9.33 -9.25
C GLY A 181 13.96 10.31 -8.16
N GLY A 182 15.25 10.40 -7.86
CA GLY A 182 15.81 11.34 -6.89
C GLY A 182 16.09 10.70 -5.53
N ALA A 183 16.25 11.55 -4.49
CA ALA A 183 16.74 11.11 -3.19
C ALA A 183 15.82 10.11 -2.47
N ARG A 184 14.50 10.19 -2.73
CA ARG A 184 13.45 9.34 -2.14
C ARG A 184 12.94 8.28 -3.13
N TYR A 185 13.83 7.74 -3.95
CA TYR A 185 13.53 6.65 -4.87
C TYR A 185 14.16 5.35 -4.39
N LEU A 186 13.39 4.25 -4.41
CA LEU A 186 13.85 2.90 -4.14
C LEU A 186 13.60 2.01 -5.35
N GLY A 187 14.65 1.74 -6.13
CA GLY A 187 14.56 0.93 -7.34
C GLY A 187 15.42 -0.33 -7.31
N ALA A 188 15.28 -1.15 -8.34
CA ALA A 188 16.17 -2.28 -8.60
C ALA A 188 17.20 -1.94 -9.69
N ARG A 189 18.49 -2.12 -9.37
CA ARG A 189 19.60 -2.12 -10.33
C ARG A 189 19.75 -3.48 -11.02
N ALA A 190 19.49 -4.56 -10.30
CA ALA A 190 19.48 -5.92 -10.84
C ALA A 190 18.45 -6.78 -10.12
N ILE A 191 17.81 -7.68 -10.87
CA ILE A 191 16.82 -8.63 -10.36
C ILE A 191 17.25 -10.02 -10.80
N GLU A 192 17.46 -10.90 -9.84
CA GLU A 192 17.86 -12.29 -10.08
C GLU A 192 16.76 -13.22 -9.56
N VAL A 193 16.12 -13.95 -10.48
CA VAL A 193 15.06 -14.90 -10.16
C VAL A 193 15.64 -16.31 -10.16
N SER A 194 15.36 -17.07 -9.10
CA SER A 194 15.74 -18.47 -8.96
C SER A 194 14.60 -19.29 -8.38
N ALA A 195 14.78 -20.61 -8.34
CA ALA A 195 13.83 -21.50 -7.64
C ALA A 195 13.74 -21.23 -6.12
N ARG A 196 14.70 -20.51 -5.53
CA ARG A 196 14.69 -20.14 -4.11
C ARG A 196 13.95 -18.83 -3.83
N GLY A 197 13.60 -18.07 -4.86
CA GLY A 197 12.99 -16.76 -4.75
C GLY A 197 13.67 -15.72 -5.61
N THR A 198 13.43 -14.45 -5.28
CA THR A 198 13.88 -13.28 -6.04
C THR A 198 14.83 -12.45 -5.18
N ARG A 199 16.01 -12.16 -5.74
CA ARG A 199 17.04 -11.30 -5.15
C ARG A 199 17.06 -9.97 -5.89
N ILE A 200 17.03 -8.88 -5.14
CA ILE A 200 16.88 -7.51 -5.66
C ILE A 200 18.07 -6.69 -5.21
N THR A 201 18.93 -6.34 -6.15
CA THR A 201 20.02 -5.40 -5.89
C THR A 201 19.47 -3.99 -6.04
N LEU A 202 19.52 -3.20 -4.96
CA LEU A 202 18.95 -1.86 -4.92
C LEU A 202 19.75 -0.85 -5.77
N THR A 203 19.08 0.23 -6.16
CA THR A 203 19.72 1.43 -6.74
C THR A 203 20.49 2.23 -5.70
N ASP A 204 21.50 2.99 -6.12
CA ASP A 204 22.32 3.81 -5.24
C ASP A 204 21.66 5.16 -4.93
N THR A 205 20.66 5.16 -4.05
CA THR A 205 19.97 6.38 -3.56
C THR A 205 20.12 6.55 -2.05
N PRO A 206 19.97 7.78 -1.52
CA PRO A 206 19.92 8.01 -0.08
C PRO A 206 18.86 7.15 0.64
N LEU A 207 17.70 6.92 0.02
CA LEU A 207 16.68 6.04 0.58
C LEU A 207 17.14 4.58 0.63
N ALA A 208 17.69 4.04 -0.46
CA ALA A 208 18.21 2.68 -0.49
C ALA A 208 19.35 2.46 0.51
N ALA A 209 20.22 3.46 0.71
CA ALA A 209 21.30 3.39 1.69
C ALA A 209 20.80 3.18 3.13
N ARG A 210 19.56 3.57 3.46
CA ARG A 210 18.96 3.33 4.78
C ARG A 210 18.63 1.86 5.04
N LEU A 211 18.46 1.05 3.99
CA LEU A 211 18.23 -0.39 4.08
C LEU A 211 19.54 -1.19 4.17
N GLY A 212 20.68 -0.52 4.01
CA GLY A 212 21.99 -1.12 3.98
C GLY A 212 22.39 -1.65 2.60
N PRO A 213 23.62 -2.20 2.47
CA PRO A 213 24.18 -2.60 1.19
C PRO A 213 23.73 -3.98 0.71
N ALA A 214 23.02 -4.73 1.57
CA ALA A 214 22.57 -6.07 1.23
C ALA A 214 21.40 -6.03 0.23
N PRO A 215 21.33 -6.95 -0.73
CA PRO A 215 20.16 -7.07 -1.59
C PRO A 215 18.93 -7.47 -0.77
N LEU A 216 17.75 -7.06 -1.22
CA LEU A 216 16.51 -7.60 -0.69
C LEU A 216 16.31 -9.01 -1.23
N GLU A 217 15.92 -9.94 -0.35
CA GLU A 217 15.63 -11.32 -0.71
C GLU A 217 14.22 -11.68 -0.30
N ILE A 218 13.42 -12.18 -1.24
CA ILE A 218 12.06 -12.66 -0.99
C ILE A 218 11.91 -14.10 -1.46
N PRO A 219 11.21 -14.97 -0.71
CA PRO A 219 10.96 -16.36 -1.10
C PRO A 219 9.82 -16.49 -2.13
N LEU A 220 9.71 -15.53 -3.04
CA LEU A 220 8.70 -15.48 -4.10
C LEU A 220 9.41 -15.51 -5.45
N VAL A 221 8.99 -16.41 -6.33
CA VAL A 221 9.61 -16.61 -7.65
C VAL A 221 8.93 -15.73 -8.67
N GLY A 222 9.66 -14.75 -9.21
CA GLY A 222 9.21 -13.93 -10.32
C GLY A 222 9.58 -12.46 -10.17
N ASP A 223 9.96 -11.84 -11.27
CA ASP A 223 10.35 -10.42 -11.34
C ASP A 223 9.22 -9.49 -10.86
N VAL A 224 7.96 -9.85 -11.13
CA VAL A 224 6.79 -9.09 -10.65
C VAL A 224 6.77 -8.88 -9.14
N PHE A 225 7.35 -9.80 -8.36
CA PHE A 225 7.42 -9.67 -6.91
C PHE A 225 8.54 -8.73 -6.44
N ALA A 226 9.53 -8.43 -7.29
CA ALA A 226 10.53 -7.42 -6.97
C ALA A 226 9.91 -6.04 -6.83
N GLU A 227 8.98 -5.68 -7.74
CA GLU A 227 8.20 -4.45 -7.64
C GLU A 227 7.42 -4.38 -6.31
N ASN A 228 6.76 -5.48 -5.92
CA ASN A 228 5.98 -5.51 -4.67
C ASN A 228 6.86 -5.44 -3.42
N ALA A 229 8.07 -6.02 -3.46
CA ALA A 229 9.02 -5.92 -2.37
C ALA A 229 9.59 -4.52 -2.23
N LEU A 230 9.90 -3.83 -3.33
CA LEU A 230 10.34 -2.44 -3.32
C LEU A 230 9.24 -1.50 -2.80
N ALA A 231 7.97 -1.78 -3.11
CA ALA A 231 6.86 -1.02 -2.55
C ALA A 231 6.66 -1.23 -1.04
N ALA A 232 7.13 -2.37 -0.50
CA ALA A 232 6.94 -2.78 0.88
C ALA A 232 8.11 -2.44 1.81
N ALA A 233 9.31 -2.22 1.27
CA ALA A 233 10.54 -1.96 2.00
C ALA A 233 10.70 -0.48 2.41
#